data_AF-A0A937V6M4-F1
#
_entry.id   AF-A0A937V6M4-F1
#
_cell.length_a   1.000
_cell.length_b   1.000
_cell.length_c   1.000
_cell.angle_alpha   90.00
_cell.angle_beta   90.00
_cell.angle_gamma   90.00
#
_symmetry.space_group_name_H-M   'P 1'
#
loop_
_entity.id
_entity.type
_entity.pdbx_description
1 polymer ?
#
loop_
_entity_poly.entity_id
_entity_poly.type
_entity_poly.pdbx_seq_one_letter_code
_entity_poly.pdbx_strand_id
1 'polypeptide(L)'
;MTSQVFYRKWRPQTLSEVVGQEHVTQTLRHSVASGRVAHAYLFCGPRGTGKTSTGRILAKAINCLNSEQGEPCNKCQMCQAFNEGSALDIIEIDAASNRGIDEIRDLREKINYAPNLTRYKVYIIDEVHMITKEASNAFLKTLEEPPPHAIFILATTEPHKVLATILSRCQRFDFHRLSQSAVIAKLNHVCDKEGIQIEPEALRLIAKVTTGSLRDAENLLEQLVAYYGHQIELHQVQTMLGISGDLRIRELSKHIVNKDITAGLKTINSVSNDGLDLRQFNRELIDYLRELLLVKSGSEEVVDVTSDDLIEIKELAASASLDYLLTAVKRFGEVDLRLDNYSPLPLELALVDCILSATGDKQPVKAKQVEPEEPAKVASRPAKSTKQAPEDKAPAPTGSVKTEAAPGKITEAPEVISSPEIEHLRSRWKDFVNAMRGEGSKGNLDAFLRSACEPLAIEDNTLVLGFYHDFQKTYIENPKYKHLVEKKLREVFGQSYQLRCILTPRDEKAKPSPKTEIPLVKAAKEKYGAKVIDKKVKTEEE
;
A
#
# COMPACT_ATOMS: atom_id res chain seq x y z
N MET A 1 38.28 -5.64 0.66
CA MET A 1 37.18 -6.53 0.20
C MET A 1 35.90 -5.77 0.39
N THR A 2 35.16 -5.50 -0.68
CA THR A 2 33.87 -4.81 -0.61
C THR A 2 32.88 -5.70 0.14
N SER A 3 32.43 -5.29 1.33
CA SER A 3 31.42 -6.06 2.07
C SER A 3 30.12 -6.01 1.27
N GLN A 4 29.78 -7.13 0.64
CA GLN A 4 28.51 -7.27 -0.06
C GLN A 4 27.42 -7.64 0.94
N VAL A 5 26.29 -6.96 0.79
CA VAL A 5 25.06 -7.19 1.57
C VAL A 5 24.57 -8.64 1.38
N PHE A 6 24.10 -9.31 2.43
CA PHE A 6 23.82 -10.75 2.45
C PHE A 6 22.86 -11.16 1.35
N TYR A 7 21.77 -10.42 1.14
CA TYR A 7 20.79 -10.75 0.08
C TYR A 7 21.35 -10.66 -1.34
N ARG A 8 22.52 -10.02 -1.53
CA ARG A 8 23.25 -10.02 -2.81
C ARG A 8 24.26 -11.17 -2.86
N LYS A 9 25.03 -11.36 -1.78
CA LYS A 9 26.05 -12.41 -1.66
C LYS A 9 25.44 -13.82 -1.76
N TRP A 10 24.31 -14.04 -1.09
CA TRP A 10 23.62 -15.33 -0.98
C TRP A 10 22.51 -15.55 -2.01
N ARG A 11 22.41 -14.65 -2.99
CA ARG A 11 21.46 -14.76 -4.09
C ARG A 11 21.72 -16.06 -4.87
N PRO A 12 20.69 -16.90 -5.10
CA PRO A 12 20.85 -18.16 -5.81
C PRO A 12 21.41 -17.93 -7.22
N GLN A 13 22.26 -18.85 -7.65
CA GLN A 13 22.94 -18.84 -8.93
C GLN A 13 22.38 -19.88 -9.91
N THR A 14 21.65 -20.88 -9.43
CA THR A 14 20.99 -21.92 -10.22
C THR A 14 19.50 -22.03 -9.86
N LEU A 15 18.69 -22.65 -10.73
CA LEU A 15 17.25 -22.83 -10.47
C LEU A 15 17.02 -23.80 -9.31
N SER A 16 17.93 -24.75 -9.12
CA SER A 16 17.97 -25.68 -7.98
C SER A 16 18.24 -25.02 -6.62
N GLU A 17 18.94 -23.90 -6.60
CA GLU A 17 19.22 -23.15 -5.35
C GLU A 17 18.06 -22.25 -4.90
N VAL A 18 17.04 -22.06 -5.76
CA VAL A 18 15.86 -21.27 -5.41
C VAL A 18 14.98 -22.09 -4.47
N VAL A 19 14.91 -21.65 -3.23
CA VAL A 19 14.21 -22.34 -2.13
C VAL A 19 12.69 -22.21 -2.25
N GLY A 20 11.95 -23.30 -2.08
CA GLY A 20 10.50 -23.31 -1.85
C GLY A 20 9.64 -22.90 -3.05
N GLN A 21 10.20 -22.96 -4.26
CA GLN A 21 9.51 -22.66 -5.52
C GLN A 21 9.71 -23.78 -6.54
N GLU A 22 9.75 -25.02 -6.07
CA GLU A 22 10.11 -26.19 -6.86
C GLU A 22 9.20 -26.38 -8.08
N HIS A 23 7.91 -26.04 -7.96
CA HIS A 23 6.94 -26.10 -9.07
C HIS A 23 7.30 -25.14 -10.21
N VAL A 24 7.82 -23.95 -9.90
CA VAL A 24 8.30 -22.98 -10.89
C VAL A 24 9.63 -23.43 -11.46
N THR A 25 10.61 -23.75 -10.61
CA THR A 25 11.99 -24.01 -11.03
C THR A 25 12.11 -25.30 -11.83
N GLN A 26 11.35 -26.34 -11.51
CA GLN A 26 11.28 -27.57 -12.33
C GLN A 26 10.74 -27.29 -13.73
N THR A 27 9.65 -26.53 -13.84
CA THR A 27 9.03 -26.20 -15.13
C THR A 27 9.98 -25.38 -16.00
N LEU A 28 10.65 -24.39 -15.40
CA LEU A 28 11.65 -23.57 -16.10
C LEU A 28 12.85 -24.41 -16.56
N ARG A 29 13.39 -25.29 -15.71
CA ARG A 29 14.49 -26.20 -16.10
C ARG A 29 14.11 -27.08 -17.28
N HIS A 30 12.92 -27.68 -17.26
CA HIS A 30 12.44 -28.50 -18.38
C HIS A 30 12.24 -27.67 -19.67
N SER A 31 11.71 -26.45 -19.56
CA SER A 31 11.55 -25.54 -20.70
C SER A 31 12.90 -25.21 -21.35
N VAL A 32 13.93 -24.90 -20.56
CA VAL A 32 15.29 -24.63 -21.06
C VAL A 32 15.92 -25.90 -21.64
N ALA A 33 15.85 -27.03 -20.93
CA ALA A 33 16.43 -28.31 -21.36
C ALA A 33 15.83 -28.82 -22.68
N SER A 34 14.53 -28.61 -22.88
CA SER A 34 13.82 -29.01 -24.11
C SER A 34 13.90 -27.97 -25.23
N GLY A 35 14.54 -26.82 -25.00
CA GLY A 35 14.61 -25.71 -25.96
C GLY A 35 13.26 -25.01 -26.22
N ARG A 36 12.24 -25.27 -25.40
CA ARG A 36 10.88 -24.70 -25.51
C ARG A 36 10.74 -23.46 -24.63
N VAL A 37 11.54 -22.45 -24.93
CA VAL A 37 11.55 -21.17 -24.21
C VAL A 37 10.47 -20.25 -24.78
N ALA A 38 9.66 -19.65 -23.91
CA ALA A 38 8.64 -18.69 -24.29
C ALA A 38 9.26 -17.30 -24.56
N HIS A 39 8.60 -16.51 -25.39
CA HIS A 39 9.03 -15.12 -25.64
C HIS A 39 8.73 -14.19 -24.45
N ALA A 40 7.76 -14.54 -23.60
CA ALA A 40 7.38 -13.73 -22.44
C ALA A 40 6.98 -14.58 -21.23
N TYR A 41 7.56 -14.25 -20.07
CA TYR A 41 7.29 -14.85 -18.77
C TYR A 41 6.73 -13.79 -17.83
N LEU A 42 5.74 -14.16 -17.02
CA LEU A 42 5.22 -13.31 -15.95
C LEU A 42 5.35 -14.02 -14.61
N PHE A 43 6.21 -13.48 -13.74
CA PHE A 43 6.44 -13.96 -12.40
C PHE A 43 5.62 -13.14 -11.41
N CYS A 44 4.62 -13.78 -10.81
CA CYS A 44 3.68 -13.17 -9.90
C CYS A 44 3.93 -13.65 -8.48
N GLY A 45 3.76 -12.79 -7.47
CA GLY A 45 3.72 -13.22 -6.08
C GLY A 45 4.34 -12.23 -5.10
N PRO A 46 4.27 -12.49 -3.80
CA PRO A 46 4.73 -11.57 -2.76
C PRO A 46 6.20 -11.15 -2.91
N ARG A 47 6.58 -10.02 -2.30
CA ARG A 47 7.97 -9.57 -2.30
C ARG A 47 8.86 -10.60 -1.58
N GLY A 48 10.12 -10.71 -2.02
CA GLY A 48 11.12 -11.55 -1.36
C GLY A 48 11.01 -13.05 -1.60
N THR A 49 10.10 -13.52 -2.45
CA THR A 49 9.93 -14.93 -2.83
C THR A 49 10.87 -15.42 -3.93
N GLY A 50 11.74 -14.54 -4.47
CA GLY A 50 12.75 -14.92 -5.46
C GLY A 50 12.41 -14.67 -6.93
N LYS A 51 11.34 -13.92 -7.24
CA LYS A 51 10.91 -13.60 -8.63
C LYS A 51 12.05 -13.06 -9.52
N THR A 52 12.62 -11.91 -9.15
CA THR A 52 13.69 -11.24 -9.93
C THR A 52 14.96 -12.09 -9.98
N SER A 53 15.29 -12.80 -8.90
CA SER A 53 16.43 -13.73 -8.86
C SER A 53 16.23 -14.88 -9.84
N THR A 54 15.05 -15.49 -9.86
CA THR A 54 14.69 -16.57 -10.79
C THR A 54 14.73 -16.06 -12.24
N GLY A 55 14.31 -14.81 -12.48
CA GLY A 55 14.41 -14.18 -13.81
C GLY A 55 15.85 -14.06 -14.30
N ARG A 56 16.77 -13.61 -13.44
CA ARG A 56 18.20 -13.55 -13.78
C ARG A 56 18.78 -14.93 -14.05
N ILE A 57 18.42 -15.93 -13.24
CA ILE A 57 18.90 -17.31 -13.42
C ILE A 57 18.37 -17.90 -14.72
N LEU A 58 17.09 -17.68 -15.05
CA LEU A 58 16.49 -18.12 -16.32
C LEU A 58 17.20 -17.48 -17.51
N ALA A 59 17.42 -16.16 -17.48
CA ALA A 59 18.17 -15.44 -18.51
C ALA A 59 19.57 -16.03 -18.70
N LYS A 60 20.25 -16.37 -17.59
CA LYS A 60 21.56 -17.01 -17.57
C LYS A 60 21.53 -18.41 -18.15
N ALA A 61 20.52 -19.21 -17.80
CA ALA A 61 20.37 -20.59 -18.25
C ALA A 61 20.10 -20.68 -19.76
N ILE A 62 19.26 -19.78 -20.29
CA ILE A 62 18.91 -19.71 -21.72
C ILE A 62 20.12 -19.32 -22.58
N ASN A 63 21.00 -18.47 -22.06
CA ASN A 63 22.20 -17.99 -22.75
C ASN A 63 23.49 -18.73 -22.37
N CYS A 64 23.39 -19.78 -21.55
CA CYS A 64 24.53 -20.58 -21.14
C CYS A 64 25.03 -21.45 -22.31
N LEU A 65 26.34 -21.40 -22.57
CA LEU A 65 26.97 -22.19 -23.64
C LEU A 65 26.99 -23.69 -23.33
N ASN A 66 27.09 -24.03 -22.04
CA ASN A 66 27.22 -25.41 -21.55
C ASN A 66 26.07 -25.71 -20.57
N SER A 67 24.83 -25.42 -20.96
CA SER A 67 23.65 -25.69 -20.12
C SER A 67 23.44 -27.21 -20.00
N GLU A 68 23.33 -27.70 -18.77
CA GLU A 68 23.04 -29.12 -18.47
C GLU A 68 21.71 -29.20 -17.74
N GLN A 69 20.76 -30.02 -18.23
CA GLN A 69 19.42 -30.17 -17.65
C GLN A 69 18.66 -28.84 -17.42
N GLY A 70 18.96 -27.82 -18.24
CA GLY A 70 18.35 -26.51 -18.13
C GLY A 70 18.92 -25.63 -17.02
N GLU A 71 20.06 -26.01 -16.43
CA GLU A 71 20.77 -25.24 -15.42
C GLU A 71 21.96 -24.48 -16.03
N PRO A 72 22.27 -23.25 -15.55
CA PRO A 72 23.46 -22.53 -15.96
C PRO A 72 24.72 -23.16 -15.36
N CYS A 73 25.77 -23.35 -16.16
CA CYS A 73 27.01 -23.98 -15.70
C CYS A 73 27.85 -23.13 -14.73
N ASN A 74 27.58 -21.82 -14.64
CA ASN A 74 28.33 -20.85 -13.83
C ASN A 74 29.84 -20.74 -14.12
N LYS A 75 30.32 -21.35 -15.21
CA LYS A 75 31.75 -21.40 -15.57
C LYS A 75 32.07 -20.84 -16.95
N CYS A 76 31.13 -20.87 -17.90
CA CYS A 76 31.35 -20.33 -19.23
C CYS A 76 31.42 -18.79 -19.22
N GLN A 77 32.01 -18.21 -20.26
CA GLN A 77 32.19 -16.75 -20.39
C GLN A 77 30.87 -15.99 -20.24
N MET A 78 29.75 -16.52 -20.78
CA MET A 78 28.43 -15.91 -20.60
C MET A 78 28.02 -15.94 -19.14
N CYS A 79 28.07 -17.09 -18.47
CA CYS A 79 27.70 -17.15 -17.05
C CYS A 79 28.59 -16.26 -16.16
N GLN A 80 29.88 -16.13 -16.46
CA GLN A 80 30.78 -15.24 -15.74
C GLN A 80 30.38 -13.77 -15.94
N ALA A 81 30.16 -13.34 -17.19
CA ALA A 81 29.68 -11.99 -17.49
C ALA A 81 28.33 -11.67 -16.80
N PHE A 82 27.44 -12.66 -16.69
CA PHE A 82 26.19 -12.53 -15.93
C PHE A 82 26.44 -12.34 -14.43
N ASN A 83 27.31 -13.15 -13.84
CA ASN A 83 27.60 -13.09 -12.40
C ASN A 83 28.32 -11.78 -12.02
N GLU A 84 29.12 -11.22 -12.93
CA GLU A 84 29.83 -9.95 -12.76
C GLU A 84 28.97 -8.72 -13.09
N GLY A 85 27.78 -8.91 -13.69
CA GLY A 85 26.90 -7.82 -14.11
C GLY A 85 27.39 -7.05 -15.35
N SER A 86 28.29 -7.63 -16.15
CA SER A 86 28.84 -7.04 -17.37
C SER A 86 28.13 -7.50 -18.65
N ALA A 87 27.11 -8.37 -18.53
CA ALA A 87 26.34 -8.89 -19.65
C ALA A 87 25.42 -7.82 -20.27
N LEU A 88 25.81 -7.30 -21.44
CA LEU A 88 25.09 -6.23 -22.16
C LEU A 88 23.72 -6.68 -22.71
N ASP A 89 23.55 -7.97 -22.95
CA ASP A 89 22.33 -8.53 -23.55
C ASP A 89 21.25 -8.88 -22.50
N ILE A 90 21.48 -8.50 -21.23
CA ILE A 90 20.45 -8.50 -20.19
C ILE A 90 20.15 -7.05 -19.84
N ILE A 91 18.90 -6.66 -19.96
CA ILE A 91 18.46 -5.32 -19.63
C ILE A 91 17.47 -5.44 -18.48
N GLU A 92 17.91 -5.00 -17.31
CA GLU A 92 17.07 -4.96 -16.11
C GLU A 92 16.48 -3.57 -15.94
N ILE A 93 15.15 -3.49 -15.91
CA ILE A 93 14.41 -2.25 -15.77
C ILE A 93 13.53 -2.37 -14.54
N ASP A 94 13.74 -1.48 -13.58
CA ASP A 94 12.78 -1.30 -12.49
C ASP A 94 11.67 -0.37 -12.98
N ALA A 95 10.47 -0.93 -13.19
CA ALA A 95 9.32 -0.16 -13.63
C ALA A 95 8.88 0.85 -12.57
N ALA A 96 9.19 0.65 -11.28
CA ALA A 96 8.87 1.64 -10.26
C ALA A 96 9.68 2.94 -10.44
N SER A 97 10.85 2.87 -11.08
CA SER A 97 11.72 4.01 -11.38
C SER A 97 11.55 4.51 -12.83
N ASN A 98 11.15 3.63 -13.74
CA ASN A 98 11.00 3.89 -15.18
C ASN A 98 9.54 3.68 -15.62
N ARG A 99 8.61 4.45 -15.04
CA ARG A 99 7.16 4.24 -15.22
C ARG A 99 6.63 4.75 -16.56
N GLY A 100 7.33 5.72 -17.16
CA GLY A 100 6.81 6.56 -18.23
C GLY A 100 6.70 5.87 -19.58
N ILE A 101 5.98 6.54 -20.48
CA ILE A 101 5.76 6.07 -21.84
C ILE A 101 7.03 6.16 -22.69
N ASP A 102 7.88 7.14 -22.43
CA ASP A 102 9.08 7.38 -23.22
C ASP A 102 10.12 6.29 -22.98
N GLU A 103 10.28 5.83 -21.73
CA GLU A 103 11.18 4.71 -21.41
C GLU A 103 10.75 3.40 -22.09
N ILE A 104 9.43 3.13 -22.17
CA ILE A 104 8.92 1.96 -22.89
C ILE A 104 9.03 2.12 -24.41
N ARG A 105 8.93 3.34 -24.94
CA ARG A 105 9.17 3.60 -26.37
C ARG A 105 10.63 3.37 -26.73
N ASP A 106 11.55 3.90 -25.92
CA ASP A 106 12.98 3.67 -26.07
C ASP A 106 13.31 2.17 -26.00
N LEU A 107 12.69 1.45 -25.07
CA LEU A 107 12.80 0.00 -24.98
C LEU A 107 12.35 -0.69 -26.28
N ARG A 108 11.20 -0.29 -26.82
CA ARG A 108 10.65 -0.84 -28.05
C ARG A 108 11.51 -0.55 -29.27
N GLU A 109 12.19 0.58 -29.31
CA GLU A 109 13.16 0.84 -30.38
C GLU A 109 14.40 -0.04 -30.22
N LYS A 110 14.91 -0.15 -28.99
CA LYS A 110 16.10 -0.93 -28.66
C LYS A 110 15.93 -2.45 -28.83
N ILE A 111 14.70 -2.94 -28.85
CA ILE A 111 14.40 -4.36 -28.97
C ILE A 111 14.65 -4.93 -30.35
N ASN A 112 14.61 -4.10 -31.39
CA ASN A 112 14.82 -4.56 -32.76
C ASN A 112 16.30 -4.81 -33.07
N TYR A 113 17.22 -4.36 -32.21
CA TYR A 113 18.65 -4.66 -32.36
C TYR A 113 18.98 -6.05 -31.85
N ALA A 114 19.69 -6.80 -32.70
CA ALA A 114 20.19 -8.13 -32.40
C ALA A 114 21.05 -8.16 -31.11
N PRO A 115 21.14 -9.32 -30.44
CA PRO A 115 22.05 -9.48 -29.30
C PRO A 115 23.51 -9.33 -29.73
N ASN A 116 24.37 -8.90 -28.81
CA ASN A 116 25.80 -8.70 -29.09
C ASN A 116 26.59 -10.01 -29.03
N LEU A 117 26.47 -10.73 -27.92
CA LEU A 117 27.26 -11.91 -27.59
C LEU A 117 26.39 -13.13 -27.31
N THR A 118 25.18 -12.92 -26.81
CA THR A 118 24.28 -13.99 -26.40
C THR A 118 23.37 -14.48 -27.54
N ARG A 119 22.71 -15.62 -27.33
CA ARG A 119 21.69 -16.12 -28.26
C ARG A 119 20.40 -15.29 -28.19
N TYR A 120 20.03 -14.88 -26.99
CA TYR A 120 18.83 -14.10 -26.71
C TYR A 120 19.17 -12.84 -25.92
N LYS A 121 18.49 -11.74 -26.28
CA LYS A 121 18.48 -10.49 -25.55
C LYS A 121 17.31 -10.52 -24.58
N VAL A 122 17.61 -10.49 -23.28
CA VAL A 122 16.62 -10.73 -22.22
C VAL A 122 16.31 -9.43 -21.50
N TYR A 123 15.02 -9.11 -21.40
CA TYR A 123 14.52 -7.92 -20.73
C TYR A 123 13.81 -8.34 -19.44
N ILE A 124 14.38 -7.98 -18.30
CA ILE A 124 13.80 -8.24 -16.99
C ILE A 124 13.14 -6.94 -16.52
N ILE A 125 11.81 -6.91 -16.47
CA ILE A 125 11.05 -5.74 -16.01
C ILE A 125 10.49 -6.07 -14.62
N ASP A 126 11.09 -5.48 -13.58
CA ASP A 126 10.63 -5.66 -12.20
C ASP A 126 9.51 -4.66 -11.85
N GLU A 127 8.62 -5.09 -10.96
CA GLU A 127 7.39 -4.38 -10.58
C GLU A 127 6.57 -3.84 -11.78
N VAL A 128 6.36 -4.66 -12.81
CA VAL A 128 5.70 -4.27 -14.07
C VAL A 128 4.32 -3.63 -13.89
N HIS A 129 3.63 -3.89 -12.77
CA HIS A 129 2.36 -3.24 -12.45
C HIS A 129 2.47 -1.73 -12.20
N MET A 130 3.69 -1.19 -12.06
CA MET A 130 3.97 0.22 -11.83
C MET A 130 4.05 1.06 -13.11
N ILE A 131 4.13 0.44 -14.29
CA ILE A 131 4.15 1.18 -15.56
C ILE A 131 2.81 1.87 -15.79
N THR A 132 2.81 3.02 -16.47
CA THR A 132 1.54 3.70 -16.79
C THR A 132 0.71 2.89 -17.80
N LYS A 133 -0.58 3.23 -17.92
CA LYS A 133 -1.48 2.56 -18.87
C LYS A 133 -1.05 2.78 -20.32
N GLU A 134 -0.56 3.98 -20.63
CA GLU A 134 -0.09 4.34 -21.97
C GLU A 134 1.17 3.55 -22.31
N ALA A 135 2.09 3.43 -21.34
CA ALA A 135 3.29 2.61 -21.45
C ALA A 135 2.94 1.12 -21.66
N SER A 136 1.98 0.59 -20.89
CA SER A 136 1.46 -0.78 -21.06
C SER A 136 0.94 -1.03 -22.48
N ASN A 137 0.14 -0.11 -23.02
CA ASN A 137 -0.41 -0.24 -24.37
C ASN A 137 0.67 -0.15 -25.46
N ALA A 138 1.68 0.70 -25.26
CA ALA A 138 2.83 0.77 -26.15
C ALA A 138 3.64 -0.53 -26.15
N PHE A 139 3.69 -1.22 -25.01
CA PHE A 139 4.38 -2.49 -24.83
C PHE A 139 3.68 -3.67 -25.52
N LEU A 140 2.35 -3.66 -25.61
CA LEU A 140 1.54 -4.76 -26.17
C LEU A 140 1.97 -5.18 -27.58
N LYS A 141 2.24 -4.22 -28.48
CA LYS A 141 2.69 -4.54 -29.85
C LYS A 141 3.96 -5.39 -29.86
N THR A 142 4.86 -5.12 -28.93
CA THR A 142 6.13 -5.83 -28.78
C THR A 142 5.96 -7.22 -28.18
N LEU A 143 4.96 -7.41 -27.31
CA LEU A 143 4.61 -8.72 -26.77
C LEU A 143 3.82 -9.58 -27.77
N GLU A 144 3.06 -8.96 -28.69
CA GLU A 144 2.31 -9.64 -29.74
C GLU A 144 3.22 -10.17 -30.85
N GLU A 145 4.17 -9.35 -31.29
CA GLU A 145 5.08 -9.66 -32.39
C GLU A 145 6.54 -9.45 -31.93
N PRO A 146 7.03 -10.22 -30.95
CA PRO A 146 8.38 -10.05 -30.45
C PRO A 146 9.41 -10.49 -31.50
N PRO A 147 10.56 -9.79 -31.61
CA PRO A 147 11.69 -10.29 -32.38
C PRO A 147 12.10 -11.68 -31.86
N PRO A 148 12.55 -12.61 -32.74
CA PRO A 148 12.81 -14.01 -32.36
C PRO A 148 13.95 -14.18 -31.35
N HIS A 149 14.80 -13.16 -31.20
CA HIS A 149 15.91 -13.13 -30.26
C HIS A 149 15.56 -12.44 -28.94
N ALA A 150 14.37 -11.86 -28.81
CA ALA A 150 13.96 -11.10 -27.62
C ALA A 150 13.14 -11.97 -26.67
N ILE A 151 13.50 -11.93 -25.38
CA ILE A 151 12.76 -12.61 -24.31
C ILE A 151 12.43 -11.61 -23.22
N PHE A 152 11.18 -11.62 -22.77
CA PHE A 152 10.70 -10.80 -21.67
C PHE A 152 10.49 -11.63 -20.40
N ILE A 153 10.96 -11.11 -19.28
CA ILE A 153 10.69 -11.65 -17.95
C ILE A 153 10.11 -10.50 -17.12
N LEU A 154 8.81 -10.54 -16.93
CA LEU A 154 8.07 -9.55 -16.17
C LEU A 154 7.91 -10.06 -14.74
N ALA A 155 8.16 -9.23 -13.73
CA ALA A 155 7.92 -9.56 -12.33
C ALA A 155 6.94 -8.57 -11.71
N THR A 156 6.02 -9.07 -10.88
CA THR A 156 5.05 -8.22 -10.17
C THR A 156 4.69 -8.79 -8.81
N THR A 157 4.53 -7.90 -7.83
CA THR A 157 3.90 -8.21 -6.54
C THR A 157 2.38 -8.12 -6.56
N GLU A 158 1.81 -7.38 -7.53
CA GLU A 158 0.38 -7.11 -7.64
C GLU A 158 -0.16 -7.54 -9.01
N PRO A 159 -0.43 -8.85 -9.23
CA PRO A 159 -0.86 -9.36 -10.54
C PRO A 159 -2.20 -8.78 -11.01
N HIS A 160 -3.08 -8.40 -10.08
CA HIS A 160 -4.39 -7.81 -10.37
C HIS A 160 -4.31 -6.39 -10.96
N LYS A 161 -3.17 -5.70 -10.81
CA LYS A 161 -2.93 -4.38 -11.43
C LYS A 161 -2.36 -4.47 -12.83
N VAL A 162 -1.88 -5.65 -13.25
CA VAL A 162 -1.37 -5.88 -14.60
C VAL A 162 -2.54 -6.03 -15.57
N LEU A 163 -2.46 -5.41 -16.75
CA LEU A 163 -3.50 -5.50 -17.76
C LEU A 163 -3.72 -6.96 -18.20
N ALA A 164 -4.99 -7.35 -18.35
CA ALA A 164 -5.38 -8.68 -18.84
C ALA A 164 -4.76 -9.01 -20.21
N THR A 165 -4.53 -7.99 -21.04
CA THR A 165 -3.89 -8.11 -22.36
C THR A 165 -2.41 -8.47 -22.28
N ILE A 166 -1.69 -8.07 -21.23
CA ILE A 166 -0.31 -8.52 -20.98
C ILE A 166 -0.35 -9.95 -20.44
N LEU A 167 -1.25 -10.21 -19.49
CA LEU A 167 -1.43 -11.53 -18.87
C LEU A 167 -1.69 -12.63 -19.91
N SER A 168 -2.51 -12.36 -20.92
CA SER A 168 -2.86 -13.34 -21.95
C SER A 168 -1.71 -13.70 -22.91
N ARG A 169 -0.61 -12.93 -22.90
CA ARG A 169 0.55 -13.11 -23.79
C ARG A 169 1.79 -13.62 -23.07
N CYS A 170 1.72 -13.77 -21.76
CA CYS A 170 2.83 -14.23 -20.94
C CYS A 170 2.55 -15.64 -20.40
N GLN A 171 3.60 -16.46 -20.31
CA GLN A 171 3.53 -17.66 -19.48
C GLN A 171 3.61 -17.25 -18.01
N ARG A 172 2.51 -17.43 -17.27
CA ARG A 172 2.41 -17.03 -15.87
C ARG A 172 2.98 -18.09 -14.93
N PHE A 173 3.78 -17.64 -13.97
CA PHE A 173 4.29 -18.45 -12.86
C PHE A 173 4.00 -17.75 -11.53
N ASP A 174 3.31 -18.45 -10.64
CA ASP A 174 2.94 -17.94 -9.32
C ASP A 174 3.94 -18.41 -8.26
N PHE A 175 4.58 -17.45 -7.61
CA PHE A 175 5.50 -17.62 -6.50
C PHE A 175 4.75 -17.47 -5.17
N HIS A 176 4.97 -18.40 -4.27
CA HIS A 176 4.28 -18.43 -2.98
C HIS A 176 5.20 -17.95 -1.85
N ARG A 177 4.62 -17.59 -0.70
CA ARG A 177 5.44 -17.34 0.50
C ARG A 177 6.17 -18.62 0.88
N LEU A 178 7.41 -18.48 1.31
CA LEU A 178 8.20 -19.62 1.78
C LEU A 178 7.67 -20.10 3.12
N SER A 179 7.74 -21.42 3.36
CA SER A 179 7.48 -21.97 4.68
C SER A 179 8.52 -21.47 5.68
N GLN A 180 8.15 -21.37 6.96
CA GLN A 180 9.09 -21.00 8.02
C GLN A 180 10.29 -21.96 8.05
N SER A 181 10.04 -23.27 7.89
CA SER A 181 11.10 -24.29 7.82
C SER A 181 12.10 -24.03 6.70
N ALA A 182 11.63 -23.61 5.52
CA ALA A 182 12.49 -23.30 4.37
C ALA A 182 13.33 -22.03 4.60
N VAL A 183 12.74 -21.00 5.20
CA VAL A 183 13.47 -19.78 5.59
C VAL A 183 14.54 -20.12 6.63
N ILE A 184 14.20 -20.85 7.69
CA ILE A 184 15.14 -21.26 8.74
C ILE A 184 16.29 -22.09 8.17
N ALA A 185 16.00 -23.08 7.32
CA ALA A 185 17.03 -23.90 6.68
C ALA A 185 18.00 -23.07 5.84
N LYS A 186 17.50 -22.07 5.11
CA LYS A 186 18.33 -21.16 4.33
C LYS A 186 19.16 -20.23 5.21
N LEU A 187 18.58 -19.67 6.28
CA LEU A 187 19.31 -18.83 7.24
C LEU A 187 20.41 -19.62 7.96
N ASN A 188 20.14 -20.86 8.38
CA ASN A 188 21.16 -21.75 8.94
C ASN A 188 22.34 -21.93 7.98
N HIS A 189 22.06 -22.20 6.71
CA HIS A 189 23.11 -22.32 5.71
C HIS A 189 23.96 -21.04 5.56
N VAL A 190 23.33 -19.87 5.65
CA VAL A 190 24.04 -18.57 5.65
C VAL A 190 24.90 -18.44 6.91
N CYS A 191 24.34 -18.72 8.09
CA CYS A 191 25.06 -18.67 9.37
C CYS A 191 26.29 -19.59 9.38
N ASP A 192 26.14 -20.84 8.94
CA ASP A 192 27.23 -21.82 8.89
C ASP A 192 28.39 -21.35 8.01
N LYS A 193 28.07 -20.67 6.91
CA LYS A 193 29.06 -20.21 5.94
C LYS A 193 29.73 -18.89 6.31
N GLU A 194 29.02 -18.02 7.02
CA GLU A 194 29.58 -16.77 7.54
C GLU A 194 30.20 -16.93 8.94
N GLY A 195 30.05 -18.09 9.58
CA GLY A 195 30.55 -18.34 10.93
C GLY A 195 29.76 -17.60 12.02
N ILE A 196 28.45 -17.42 11.81
CA ILE A 196 27.54 -16.76 12.76
C ILE A 196 26.95 -17.82 13.70
N GLN A 197 27.11 -17.62 15.00
CA GLN A 197 26.42 -18.39 16.03
C GLN A 197 25.13 -17.67 16.41
N ILE A 198 23.99 -18.30 16.11
CA ILE A 198 22.67 -17.77 16.44
C ILE A 198 21.82 -18.85 17.10
N GLU A 199 21.04 -18.47 18.10
CA GLU A 199 20.11 -19.40 18.76
C GLU A 199 19.00 -19.88 17.82
N PRO A 200 18.58 -21.17 17.89
CA PRO A 200 17.51 -21.70 17.04
C PRO A 200 16.18 -20.93 17.18
N GLU A 201 15.84 -20.48 18.39
CA GLU A 201 14.62 -19.70 18.63
C GLU A 201 14.71 -18.29 18.03
N ALA A 202 15.90 -17.69 17.99
CA ALA A 202 16.12 -16.41 17.33
C ALA A 202 15.87 -16.51 15.81
N LEU A 203 16.31 -17.61 15.16
CA LEU A 203 16.01 -17.88 13.75
C LEU A 203 14.52 -18.12 13.48
N ARG A 204 13.82 -18.83 14.38
CA ARG A 204 12.37 -19.01 14.30
C ARG A 204 11.64 -17.68 14.37
N LEU A 205 12.06 -16.79 15.28
CA LEU A 205 11.50 -15.45 15.42
C LEU A 205 11.69 -14.61 14.13
N ILE A 206 12.90 -14.62 13.56
CA ILE A 206 13.19 -13.97 12.26
C ILE A 206 12.27 -14.51 11.16
N ALA A 207 12.14 -15.84 11.05
CA ALA A 207 11.30 -16.47 10.04
C ALA A 207 9.80 -16.15 10.23
N LYS A 208 9.34 -16.06 11.48
CA LYS A 208 7.96 -15.69 11.84
C LYS A 208 7.65 -14.26 11.41
N VAL A 209 8.51 -13.30 11.74
CA VAL A 209 8.30 -11.87 11.47
C VAL A 209 8.43 -11.51 9.99
N THR A 210 9.33 -12.18 9.28
CA THR A 210 9.54 -11.93 7.84
C THR A 210 8.48 -12.59 6.96
N THR A 211 7.60 -13.41 7.54
CA THR A 211 6.41 -13.98 6.91
C THR A 211 6.67 -14.66 5.55
N GLY A 212 7.82 -15.34 5.42
CA GLY A 212 8.20 -16.05 4.20
C GLY A 212 8.89 -15.21 3.12
N SER A 213 9.29 -13.97 3.43
CA SER A 213 10.17 -13.14 2.59
C SER A 213 11.64 -13.42 2.91
N LEU A 214 12.33 -14.18 2.05
CA LEU A 214 13.73 -14.54 2.30
C LEU A 214 14.65 -13.32 2.26
N ARG A 215 14.38 -12.38 1.34
CA ARG A 215 15.17 -11.13 1.24
C ARG A 215 15.12 -10.33 2.53
N ASP A 216 13.94 -10.25 3.16
CA ASP A 216 13.79 -9.49 4.40
C ASP A 216 14.41 -10.24 5.58
N ALA A 217 14.38 -11.58 5.56
CA ALA A 217 15.07 -12.41 6.55
C ALA A 217 16.60 -12.30 6.49
N GLU A 218 17.20 -12.35 5.29
CA GLU A 218 18.63 -12.17 5.09
C GLU A 218 19.08 -10.74 5.49
N ASN A 219 18.27 -9.72 5.18
CA ASN A 219 18.53 -8.34 5.62
C ASN A 219 18.50 -8.22 7.15
N LEU A 220 17.50 -8.80 7.81
CA LEU A 220 17.38 -8.74 9.25
C LEU A 220 18.55 -9.46 9.94
N LEU A 221 18.95 -10.64 9.43
CA LEU A 221 20.12 -11.36 9.92
C LEU A 221 21.39 -10.51 9.78
N GLU A 222 21.61 -9.87 8.64
CA GLU A 222 22.78 -9.01 8.44
C GLU A 222 22.79 -7.81 9.39
N GLN A 223 21.64 -7.19 9.61
CA GLN A 223 21.53 -6.07 10.55
C GLN A 223 21.85 -6.51 11.99
N LEU A 224 21.42 -7.71 12.40
CA LEU A 224 21.78 -8.28 13.69
C LEU A 224 23.29 -8.51 13.80
N VAL A 225 23.90 -9.07 12.74
CA VAL A 225 25.36 -9.29 12.68
C VAL A 225 26.13 -7.98 12.74
N ALA A 226 25.64 -6.94 12.06
CA ALA A 226 26.26 -5.63 12.06
C ALA A 226 26.20 -4.93 13.42
N TYR A 227 25.17 -5.20 14.22
CA TYR A 227 24.95 -4.55 15.52
C TYR A 227 25.54 -5.34 16.70
N TYR A 228 25.31 -6.65 16.76
CA TYR A 228 25.69 -7.52 17.88
C TYR A 228 26.92 -8.41 17.59
N GLY A 229 27.38 -8.47 16.35
CA GLY A 229 28.50 -9.32 15.93
C GLY A 229 28.06 -10.74 15.56
N HIS A 230 28.96 -11.72 15.70
CA HIS A 230 28.73 -13.10 15.22
C HIS A 230 28.08 -14.01 16.28
N GLN A 231 27.72 -13.48 17.44
CA GLN A 231 27.01 -14.21 18.49
C GLN A 231 25.68 -13.50 18.73
N ILE A 232 24.58 -14.16 18.34
CA ILE A 232 23.24 -13.61 18.35
C ILE A 232 22.34 -14.45 19.26
N GLU A 233 21.88 -13.84 20.34
CA GLU A 233 20.93 -14.43 21.29
C GLU A 233 19.49 -13.99 20.99
N LEU A 234 18.49 -14.75 21.45
CA LEU A 234 17.06 -14.46 21.24
C LEU A 234 16.68 -13.05 21.71
N HIS A 235 17.19 -12.63 22.88
CA HIS A 235 16.86 -11.34 23.47
C HIS A 235 17.30 -10.17 22.58
N GLN A 236 18.41 -10.31 21.85
CA GLN A 236 18.94 -9.29 20.93
C GLN A 236 18.05 -9.13 19.70
N VAL A 237 17.53 -10.25 19.18
CA VAL A 237 16.56 -10.25 18.07
C VAL A 237 15.25 -9.61 18.50
N GLN A 238 14.78 -9.95 19.70
CA GLN A 238 13.59 -9.35 20.33
C GLN A 238 13.73 -7.83 20.47
N THR A 239 14.82 -7.35 21.08
CA THR A 239 15.12 -5.92 21.22
C THR A 239 15.17 -5.23 19.87
N MET A 240 15.84 -5.81 18.87
CA MET A 240 15.95 -5.21 17.54
C MET A 240 14.59 -5.10 16.83
N LEU A 241 13.75 -6.11 16.97
CA LEU A 241 12.42 -6.14 16.36
C LEU A 241 11.39 -5.29 17.11
N GLY A 242 11.78 -4.68 18.25
CA GLY A 242 10.84 -4.06 19.17
C GLY A 242 9.84 -5.06 19.77
N ILE A 243 10.03 -6.36 19.51
CA ILE A 243 9.28 -7.46 20.11
C ILE A 243 9.94 -7.67 21.45
N SER A 244 9.70 -6.74 22.34
CA SER A 244 10.01 -6.99 23.73
C SER A 244 9.06 -8.11 24.14
N GLY A 245 9.58 -9.23 24.65
CA GLY A 245 8.80 -10.11 25.53
C GLY A 245 8.50 -9.32 26.79
N ASP A 246 7.75 -8.23 26.64
CA ASP A 246 7.84 -7.11 27.55
C ASP A 246 7.19 -7.56 28.84
N LEU A 247 8.00 -7.62 29.88
CA LEU A 247 7.49 -7.75 31.24
C LEU A 247 6.36 -6.73 31.46
N ARG A 248 6.42 -5.56 30.81
CA ARG A 248 5.37 -4.54 30.85
C ARG A 248 4.05 -4.96 30.22
N ILE A 249 4.01 -5.81 29.19
CA ILE A 249 2.75 -6.35 28.66
C ILE A 249 2.12 -7.30 29.68
N ARG A 250 2.95 -8.14 30.30
CA ARG A 250 2.48 -9.07 31.35
C ARG A 250 2.06 -8.32 32.60
N GLU A 251 2.81 -7.31 33.02
CA GLU A 251 2.50 -6.42 34.13
C GLU A 251 1.21 -5.64 33.86
N LEU A 252 1.07 -5.04 32.67
CA LEU A 252 -0.17 -4.34 32.32
C LEU A 252 -1.36 -5.29 32.28
N SER A 253 -1.19 -6.50 31.73
CA SER A 253 -2.23 -7.53 31.75
C SER A 253 -2.59 -7.97 33.17
N LYS A 254 -1.60 -8.13 34.06
CA LYS A 254 -1.80 -8.36 35.50
C LYS A 254 -2.59 -7.22 36.14
N HIS A 255 -2.26 -5.97 35.84
CA HIS A 255 -2.94 -4.80 36.37
C HIS A 255 -4.37 -4.69 35.86
N ILE A 256 -4.62 -5.00 34.58
CA ILE A 256 -5.98 -5.08 34.00
C ILE A 256 -6.78 -6.16 34.74
N VAL A 257 -6.26 -7.38 34.83
CA VAL A 257 -6.96 -8.50 35.49
C VAL A 257 -7.24 -8.22 36.96
N ASN A 258 -6.27 -7.64 37.68
CA ASN A 258 -6.41 -7.27 39.09
C ASN A 258 -7.18 -5.96 39.32
N LYS A 259 -7.63 -5.29 38.25
CA LYS A 259 -8.37 -4.01 38.30
C LYS A 259 -7.58 -2.86 38.95
N ASP A 260 -6.25 -2.85 38.81
CA ASP A 260 -5.38 -1.80 39.33
C ASP A 260 -5.14 -0.71 38.28
N ILE A 261 -5.93 0.36 38.38
CA ILE A 261 -5.83 1.53 37.49
C ILE A 261 -4.49 2.24 37.67
N THR A 262 -4.01 2.39 38.91
CA THR A 262 -2.85 3.25 39.19
C THR A 262 -1.57 2.60 38.67
N ALA A 263 -1.40 1.30 38.90
CA ALA A 263 -0.24 0.57 38.38
C ALA A 263 -0.30 0.39 36.85
N GLY A 264 -1.49 0.20 36.29
CA GLY A 264 -1.67 0.15 34.83
C GLY A 264 -1.29 1.46 34.14
N LEU A 265 -1.74 2.61 34.67
CA LEU A 265 -1.38 3.93 34.13
C LEU A 265 0.13 4.20 34.22
N LYS A 266 0.80 3.77 35.30
CA LYS A 266 2.26 3.89 35.42
C LYS A 266 2.99 3.07 34.36
N THR A 267 2.48 1.87 34.06
CA THR A 267 3.07 0.99 33.05
C THR A 267 2.90 1.57 31.64
N ILE A 268 1.73 2.11 31.31
CA ILE A 268 1.51 2.77 30.02
C ILE A 268 2.43 4.00 29.87
N ASN A 269 2.57 4.80 30.93
CA ASN A 269 3.45 5.96 30.93
C ASN A 269 4.93 5.58 30.83
N SER A 270 5.39 4.47 31.43
CA SER A 270 6.78 4.04 31.28
C SER A 270 7.07 3.62 29.83
N VAL A 271 6.16 2.89 29.18
CA VAL A 271 6.27 2.51 27.76
C VAL A 271 6.37 3.75 26.86
N SER A 272 5.54 4.76 27.11
CA SER A 272 5.56 6.02 26.37
C SER A 272 6.87 6.81 26.60
N ASN A 273 7.33 6.91 27.84
CA ASN A 273 8.57 7.64 28.19
C ASN A 273 9.83 6.96 27.64
N ASP A 274 9.82 5.64 27.52
CA ASP A 274 10.92 4.87 26.92
C ASP A 274 10.92 4.95 25.37
N GLY A 275 9.96 5.67 24.78
CA GLY A 275 9.89 5.92 23.34
C GLY A 275 9.46 4.71 22.52
N LEU A 276 8.79 3.73 23.13
CA LEU A 276 8.28 2.56 22.42
C LEU A 276 7.08 2.90 21.54
N ASP A 277 6.91 2.12 20.46
CA ASP A 277 5.74 2.22 19.59
C ASP A 277 4.49 1.69 20.32
N LEU A 278 3.63 2.62 20.75
CA LEU A 278 2.39 2.32 21.47
C LEU A 278 1.42 1.48 20.64
N ARG A 279 1.49 1.53 19.31
CA ARG A 279 0.64 0.74 18.42
C ARG A 279 1.09 -0.71 18.40
N GLN A 280 2.40 -0.94 18.35
CA GLN A 280 2.96 -2.28 18.48
C GLN A 280 2.63 -2.85 19.87
N PHE A 281 2.86 -2.06 20.92
CA PHE A 281 2.55 -2.44 22.30
C PHE A 281 1.08 -2.82 22.49
N ASN A 282 0.12 -2.02 21.97
CA ASN A 282 -1.30 -2.33 22.04
C ASN A 282 -1.66 -3.63 21.31
N ARG A 283 -1.05 -3.88 20.15
CA ARG A 283 -1.28 -5.11 19.38
C ARG A 283 -0.82 -6.34 20.16
N GLU A 284 0.36 -6.27 20.77
CA GLU A 284 0.92 -7.36 21.57
C GLU A 284 0.10 -7.57 22.86
N LEU A 285 -0.41 -6.50 23.48
CA LEU A 285 -1.37 -6.59 24.59
C LEU A 285 -2.67 -7.30 24.20
N ILE A 286 -3.25 -6.96 23.04
CA ILE A 286 -4.47 -7.62 22.53
C ILE A 286 -4.22 -9.11 22.30
N ASP A 287 -3.08 -9.47 21.71
CA ASP A 287 -2.69 -10.86 21.48
C ASP A 287 -2.56 -11.62 22.82
N TYR A 288 -1.93 -11.03 23.83
CA TYR A 288 -1.82 -11.62 25.17
C TYR A 288 -3.18 -11.76 25.90
N LEU A 289 -4.06 -10.75 25.82
CA LEU A 289 -5.41 -10.83 26.37
C LEU A 289 -6.26 -11.89 25.66
N ARG A 290 -6.04 -12.10 24.36
CA ARG A 290 -6.67 -13.17 23.59
C ARG A 290 -6.15 -14.55 24.02
N GLU A 291 -4.86 -14.69 24.30
CA GLU A 291 -4.29 -15.94 24.85
C GLU A 291 -4.93 -16.30 26.20
N LEU A 292 -5.08 -15.32 27.11
CA LEU A 292 -5.80 -15.50 28.38
C LEU A 292 -7.25 -15.96 28.16
N LEU A 293 -7.95 -15.38 27.19
CA LEU A 293 -9.32 -15.76 26.82
C LEU A 293 -9.38 -17.22 26.33
N LEU A 294 -8.45 -17.62 25.46
CA LEU A 294 -8.38 -18.98 24.88
C LEU A 294 -8.06 -20.04 25.93
N VAL A 295 -7.14 -19.74 26.85
CA VAL A 295 -6.82 -20.62 27.98
C VAL A 295 -8.04 -20.73 28.91
N LYS A 296 -8.73 -19.62 29.20
CA LYS A 296 -9.94 -19.64 30.02
C LYS A 296 -11.09 -20.43 29.38
N SER A 297 -11.17 -20.45 28.04
CA SER A 297 -12.18 -21.21 27.30
C SER A 297 -11.81 -22.69 27.08
N GLY A 298 -10.67 -23.16 27.59
CA GLY A 298 -10.22 -24.55 27.47
C GLY A 298 -9.65 -24.90 26.10
N SER A 299 -9.21 -23.92 25.31
CA SER A 299 -8.61 -24.10 23.97
C SER A 299 -7.10 -23.88 23.99
N GLU A 300 -6.43 -24.54 24.93
CA GLU A 300 -4.99 -24.37 25.18
C GLU A 300 -4.11 -24.90 24.02
N GLU A 301 -4.58 -25.90 23.27
CA GLU A 301 -3.85 -26.54 22.16
C GLU A 301 -3.60 -25.59 20.96
N VAL A 302 -4.28 -24.45 20.90
CA VAL A 302 -4.16 -23.45 19.83
C VAL A 302 -3.11 -22.39 20.17
N VAL A 303 -2.61 -22.38 21.42
CA VAL A 303 -1.71 -21.36 21.96
C VAL A 303 -0.26 -21.81 21.78
N ASP A 304 0.46 -21.17 20.88
CA ASP A 304 1.86 -21.47 20.51
C ASP A 304 2.83 -20.69 21.42
N VAL A 305 2.88 -21.06 22.71
CA VAL A 305 3.63 -20.36 23.76
C VAL A 305 4.49 -21.34 24.56
N THR A 306 5.60 -20.86 25.15
CA THR A 306 6.53 -21.68 25.94
C THR A 306 5.86 -22.31 27.17
N SER A 307 6.43 -23.41 27.69
CA SER A 307 5.88 -24.12 28.86
C SER A 307 5.79 -23.24 30.12
N ASP A 308 6.71 -22.30 30.29
CA ASP A 308 6.79 -21.45 31.48
C ASP A 308 5.77 -20.31 31.43
N ASP A 309 5.62 -19.68 30.26
CA ASP A 309 4.61 -18.64 30.02
C ASP A 309 3.18 -19.22 30.11
N LEU A 310 2.95 -20.47 29.69
CA LEU A 310 1.65 -21.14 29.82
C LEU A 310 1.20 -21.27 31.28
N ILE A 311 2.13 -21.45 32.23
CA ILE A 311 1.80 -21.53 33.65
C ILE A 311 1.31 -20.17 34.15
N GLU A 312 2.04 -19.10 33.82
CA GLU A 312 1.70 -17.73 34.21
C GLU A 312 0.35 -17.29 33.60
N ILE A 313 0.10 -17.61 32.33
CA ILE A 313 -1.17 -17.33 31.63
C ILE A 313 -2.32 -18.09 32.31
N LYS A 314 -2.13 -19.35 32.70
CA LYS A 314 -3.16 -20.14 33.40
C LYS A 314 -3.53 -19.55 34.76
N GLU A 315 -2.54 -19.16 35.56
CA GLU A 315 -2.77 -18.53 36.86
C GLU A 315 -3.54 -17.22 36.71
N LEU A 316 -3.14 -16.38 35.75
CA LEU A 316 -3.79 -15.11 35.50
C LEU A 316 -5.22 -15.28 34.96
N ALA A 317 -5.41 -16.18 34.00
CA ALA A 317 -6.72 -16.50 33.43
C ALA A 317 -7.68 -17.07 34.48
N ALA A 318 -7.19 -17.83 35.47
CA ALA A 318 -8.01 -18.36 36.56
C ALA A 318 -8.67 -17.25 37.38
N SER A 319 -7.94 -16.14 37.62
CA SER A 319 -8.39 -15.01 38.43
C SER A 319 -9.39 -14.07 37.73
N ALA A 320 -9.49 -14.12 36.40
CA ALA A 320 -10.41 -13.31 35.61
C ALA A 320 -11.69 -14.06 35.21
N SER A 321 -12.79 -13.32 35.02
CA SER A 321 -14.00 -13.88 34.38
C SER A 321 -13.90 -13.79 32.86
N LEU A 322 -14.54 -14.74 32.16
CA LEU A 322 -14.53 -14.78 30.69
C LEU A 322 -15.14 -13.51 30.07
N ASP A 323 -16.22 -12.99 30.68
CA ASP A 323 -16.89 -11.76 30.24
C ASP A 323 -16.00 -10.51 30.40
N TYR A 324 -15.20 -10.47 31.46
CA TYR A 324 -14.25 -9.39 31.70
C TYR A 324 -13.11 -9.40 30.67
N LEU A 325 -12.52 -10.57 30.39
CA LEU A 325 -11.49 -10.72 29.36
C LEU A 325 -12.02 -10.33 27.96
N LEU A 326 -13.26 -10.71 27.64
CA LEU A 326 -13.89 -10.33 26.38
C LEU A 326 -14.07 -8.81 26.28
N THR A 327 -14.50 -8.16 27.37
CA THR A 327 -14.60 -6.70 27.45
C THR A 327 -13.23 -6.04 27.25
N ALA A 328 -12.19 -6.55 27.89
CA ALA A 328 -10.83 -6.03 27.75
C ALA A 328 -10.33 -6.12 26.30
N VAL A 329 -10.45 -7.29 25.66
CA VAL A 329 -10.05 -7.48 24.26
C VAL A 329 -10.79 -6.51 23.32
N LYS A 330 -12.10 -6.32 23.53
CA LYS A 330 -12.90 -5.37 22.72
C LYS A 330 -12.44 -3.92 22.92
N ARG A 331 -12.25 -3.49 24.17
CA ARG A 331 -11.87 -2.09 24.47
C ARG A 331 -10.49 -1.75 23.93
N PHE A 332 -9.49 -2.60 24.13
CA PHE A 332 -8.16 -2.37 23.56
C PHE A 332 -8.14 -2.52 22.03
N GLY A 333 -9.01 -3.37 21.46
CA GLY A 333 -9.21 -3.49 20.01
C GLY A 333 -9.88 -2.30 19.33
N GLU A 334 -10.67 -1.52 20.06
CA GLU A 334 -11.33 -0.29 19.58
C GLU A 334 -10.38 0.92 19.55
N VAL A 335 -9.21 0.83 20.19
CA VAL A 335 -8.24 1.92 20.28
C VAL A 335 -7.62 2.20 18.91
N ASP A 336 -7.85 3.42 18.40
CA ASP A 336 -7.27 3.88 17.13
C ASP A 336 -6.03 4.74 17.35
N LEU A 337 -4.85 4.15 17.18
CA LEU A 337 -3.56 4.86 17.27
C LEU A 337 -3.11 5.44 15.91
N ARG A 338 -3.88 5.29 14.82
CA ARG A 338 -3.43 5.67 13.46
C ARG A 338 -3.11 7.16 13.28
N LEU A 339 -3.70 8.03 14.10
CA LEU A 339 -3.56 9.48 14.00
C LEU A 339 -2.48 10.07 14.92
N ASP A 340 -2.15 9.36 16.02
CA ASP A 340 -1.18 9.81 17.02
C ASP A 340 -0.60 8.61 17.78
N ASN A 341 0.57 8.12 17.35
CA ASN A 341 1.26 6.97 17.97
C ASN A 341 2.06 7.36 19.24
N TYR A 342 2.15 8.65 19.58
CA TYR A 342 2.98 9.12 20.70
C TYR A 342 2.17 9.47 21.94
N SER A 343 0.87 9.71 21.79
CA SER A 343 -0.03 10.01 22.91
C SER A 343 -0.44 8.71 23.64
N PRO A 344 -0.16 8.57 24.95
CA PRO A 344 -0.61 7.41 25.74
C PRO A 344 -2.12 7.47 26.04
N LEU A 345 -2.76 8.63 25.86
CA LEU A 345 -4.14 8.90 26.26
C LEU A 345 -5.17 7.86 25.76
N PRO A 346 -5.14 7.38 24.49
CA PRO A 346 -6.11 6.37 24.04
C PRO A 346 -6.03 5.05 24.82
N LEU A 347 -4.82 4.64 25.22
CA LEU A 347 -4.60 3.44 26.03
C LEU A 347 -4.98 3.66 27.49
N GLU A 348 -4.70 4.84 28.04
CA GLU A 348 -5.11 5.22 29.39
C GLU A 348 -6.63 5.22 29.54
N LEU A 349 -7.35 5.78 28.55
CA LEU A 349 -8.81 5.78 28.52
C LEU A 349 -9.37 4.35 28.40
N ALA A 350 -8.80 3.53 27.52
CA ALA A 350 -9.23 2.13 27.37
C ALA A 350 -9.03 1.32 28.66
N LEU A 351 -7.91 1.53 29.38
CA LEU A 351 -7.64 0.90 30.67
C LEU A 351 -8.69 1.30 31.71
N VAL A 352 -8.94 2.60 31.86
CA VAL A 352 -9.90 3.14 32.84
C VAL A 352 -11.32 2.67 32.52
N ASP A 353 -11.75 2.77 31.26
CA ASP A 353 -13.07 2.33 30.82
C ASP A 353 -13.28 0.84 31.02
N CYS A 354 -12.26 0.01 30.73
CA CYS A 354 -12.32 -1.43 30.94
C CYS A 354 -12.50 -1.78 32.42
N ILE A 355 -11.75 -1.15 33.32
CA ILE A 355 -11.81 -1.42 34.76
C ILE A 355 -13.12 -0.92 35.37
N LEU A 356 -13.57 0.29 35.00
CA LEU A 356 -14.79 0.88 35.54
C LEU A 356 -16.07 0.19 35.02
N SER A 357 -16.11 -0.22 33.75
CA SER A 357 -17.24 -0.95 33.17
C SER A 357 -17.51 -2.28 33.89
N ALA A 358 -16.49 -2.87 34.52
CA ALA A 358 -16.60 -4.11 35.31
C ALA A 358 -17.02 -3.90 36.77
N THR A 359 -17.15 -2.67 37.23
CA THR A 359 -17.66 -2.30 38.57
C THR A 359 -19.13 -1.86 38.57
N GLY A 360 -19.75 -1.75 37.40
CA GLY A 360 -21.12 -1.29 37.21
C GLY A 360 -22.23 -2.26 37.63
N ASP A 361 -21.90 -3.43 38.19
CA ASP A 361 -22.88 -4.43 38.60
C ASP A 361 -22.58 -4.93 40.03
N LYS A 362 -22.73 -4.04 41.01
CA LYS A 362 -23.20 -4.27 42.40
C LYS A 362 -22.87 -3.09 43.31
N GLN A 363 -23.90 -2.36 43.72
CA GLN A 363 -24.01 -1.81 45.09
C GLN A 363 -25.48 -1.50 45.43
N PRO A 364 -26.06 -2.12 46.48
CA PRO A 364 -27.11 -1.48 47.27
C PRO A 364 -26.46 -0.95 48.55
N VAL A 365 -26.29 0.36 48.65
CA VAL A 365 -26.05 1.01 49.95
C VAL A 365 -27.40 1.49 50.47
N LYS A 366 -27.89 0.81 51.51
CA LYS A 366 -29.09 1.18 52.27
C LYS A 366 -28.90 2.57 52.89
N ALA A 367 -29.66 3.55 52.43
CA ALA A 367 -29.95 4.75 53.21
C ALA A 367 -31.14 4.47 54.14
N LYS A 368 -30.89 4.47 55.45
CA LYS A 368 -31.93 4.54 56.48
C LYS A 368 -32.65 5.90 56.36
N GLN A 369 -33.95 5.89 56.13
CA GLN A 369 -34.82 7.02 56.41
C GLN A 369 -35.85 6.60 57.45
N VAL A 370 -36.05 7.50 58.41
CA VAL A 370 -36.85 7.39 59.63
C VAL A 370 -38.30 7.77 59.30
N GLU A 371 -39.22 6.96 59.80
CA GLU A 371 -40.68 7.15 59.81
C GLU A 371 -41.11 8.42 60.55
N PRO A 372 -42.29 9.00 60.19
CA PRO A 372 -43.38 8.97 61.17
C PRO A 372 -44.77 8.58 60.61
N GLU A 373 -45.53 7.91 61.50
CA GLU A 373 -46.93 7.41 61.47
C GLU A 373 -47.98 8.42 60.90
N GLU A 374 -48.82 8.05 59.91
CA GLU A 374 -50.19 7.41 59.93
C GLU A 374 -51.38 8.39 60.23
N PRO A 375 -52.68 8.11 59.91
CA PRO A 375 -53.28 7.02 59.12
C PRO A 375 -54.51 7.37 58.20
N ALA A 376 -54.99 6.34 57.46
CA ALA A 376 -56.38 6.03 57.03
C ALA A 376 -57.04 6.87 55.90
N LYS A 377 -57.85 6.38 54.91
CA LYS A 377 -58.65 5.14 54.75
C LYS A 377 -59.29 5.06 53.32
N VAL A 378 -59.53 3.82 52.84
CA VAL A 378 -60.71 3.27 52.09
C VAL A 378 -60.86 3.39 50.55
N ALA A 379 -60.60 2.24 49.91
CA ALA A 379 -61.42 1.44 48.97
C ALA A 379 -62.07 2.02 47.68
N SER A 380 -61.84 1.35 46.54
CA SER A 380 -62.83 0.44 45.91
C SER A 380 -62.31 -0.24 44.62
N ARG A 381 -62.72 -1.51 44.47
CA ARG A 381 -62.64 -2.43 43.31
C ARG A 381 -63.92 -2.24 42.44
N PRO A 382 -64.24 -3.00 41.34
CA PRO A 382 -63.56 -4.15 40.71
C PRO A 382 -63.58 -4.15 39.14
N ALA A 383 -63.11 -5.29 38.61
CA ALA A 383 -62.90 -5.69 37.22
C ALA A 383 -64.15 -6.11 36.39
N LYS A 384 -63.89 -6.28 35.08
CA LYS A 384 -64.39 -7.27 34.08
C LYS A 384 -65.18 -6.68 32.89
N SER A 385 -64.71 -6.95 31.66
CA SER A 385 -65.35 -7.91 30.74
C SER A 385 -64.85 -7.80 29.28
N THR A 386 -64.32 -8.93 28.83
CA THR A 386 -64.24 -9.57 27.51
C THR A 386 -65.29 -9.27 26.42
N LYS A 387 -64.85 -9.58 25.18
CA LYS A 387 -65.54 -9.86 23.87
C LYS A 387 -65.28 -8.76 22.82
N GLN A 388 -64.99 -9.00 21.54
CA GLN A 388 -64.99 -10.18 20.67
C GLN A 388 -64.27 -9.78 19.35
N ALA A 389 -63.56 -10.71 18.69
CA ALA A 389 -63.27 -10.65 17.24
C ALA A 389 -64.47 -11.25 16.47
N PRO A 390 -64.63 -11.05 15.14
CA PRO A 390 -63.91 -11.91 14.17
C PRO A 390 -63.59 -11.30 12.77
N GLU A 391 -62.59 -11.93 12.11
CA GLU A 391 -62.44 -12.34 10.69
C GLU A 391 -62.74 -11.33 9.52
N ASP A 392 -62.04 -11.27 8.38
CA ASP A 392 -61.27 -12.30 7.65
C ASP A 392 -60.39 -11.68 6.51
N LYS A 393 -59.33 -12.43 6.13
CA LYS A 393 -58.58 -12.53 4.84
C LYS A 393 -57.77 -11.36 4.21
N ALA A 394 -56.44 -11.48 4.36
CA ALA A 394 -55.34 -11.76 3.38
C ALA A 394 -55.42 -11.26 1.90
N PRO A 395 -54.30 -11.14 1.13
CA PRO A 395 -52.93 -11.66 1.37
C PRO A 395 -51.74 -10.70 1.06
N ALA A 396 -50.54 -11.15 1.45
CA ALA A 396 -49.23 -10.64 1.01
C ALA A 396 -48.88 -11.15 -0.42
N PRO A 397 -47.85 -10.61 -1.12
CA PRO A 397 -46.46 -11.04 -0.83
C PRO A 397 -45.33 -10.01 -1.10
N THR A 398 -44.17 -10.33 -0.51
CA THR A 398 -42.75 -10.06 -0.83
C THR A 398 -42.37 -9.17 -2.02
N GLY A 399 -41.33 -8.34 -1.83
CA GLY A 399 -40.51 -7.83 -2.93
C GLY A 399 -39.45 -6.79 -2.54
N SER A 400 -38.23 -7.26 -2.32
CA SER A 400 -36.98 -6.49 -2.30
C SER A 400 -36.79 -5.64 -3.56
N VAL A 401 -36.45 -4.36 -3.42
CA VAL A 401 -36.06 -3.48 -4.54
C VAL A 401 -34.61 -3.03 -4.35
N LYS A 402 -33.77 -3.50 -5.28
CA LYS A 402 -32.51 -2.87 -5.69
C LYS A 402 -32.86 -1.56 -6.39
N THR A 403 -32.18 -0.47 -6.06
CA THR A 403 -32.21 0.75 -6.89
C THR A 403 -30.87 0.93 -7.57
N GLU A 404 -30.90 0.61 -8.85
CA GLU A 404 -29.92 0.88 -9.88
C GLU A 404 -29.93 2.40 -10.16
N ALA A 405 -28.78 3.06 -10.04
CA ALA A 405 -28.61 4.47 -10.39
C ALA A 405 -28.07 4.56 -11.83
N ALA A 406 -28.94 4.99 -12.74
CA ALA A 406 -28.58 5.40 -14.11
C ALA A 406 -28.00 6.84 -14.11
N PRO A 407 -27.19 7.21 -15.13
CA PRO A 407 -26.27 8.34 -15.07
C PRO A 407 -26.95 9.70 -15.33
N GLY A 408 -26.65 10.67 -14.48
CA GLY A 408 -27.16 12.04 -14.56
C GLY A 408 -26.40 12.92 -15.55
N LYS A 409 -27.13 13.35 -16.59
CA LYS A 409 -26.98 14.51 -17.49
C LYS A 409 -25.77 15.44 -17.36
N ILE A 410 -25.05 15.54 -18.48
CA ILE A 410 -24.13 16.63 -18.87
C ILE A 410 -24.90 17.95 -18.87
N THR A 411 -24.41 18.94 -18.11
CA THR A 411 -24.86 20.33 -18.21
C THR A 411 -24.03 21.00 -19.31
N GLU A 412 -24.71 21.58 -20.30
CA GLU A 412 -24.10 22.29 -21.43
C GLU A 412 -23.10 23.36 -20.94
N ALA A 413 -21.88 23.32 -21.48
CA ALA A 413 -20.90 24.38 -21.30
C ALA A 413 -21.33 25.62 -22.11
N PRO A 414 -21.30 26.84 -21.54
CA PRO A 414 -21.59 28.05 -22.30
C PRO A 414 -20.51 28.27 -23.37
N GLU A 415 -20.94 28.76 -24.54
CA GLU A 415 -20.06 29.16 -25.64
C GLU A 415 -19.04 30.19 -25.13
N VAL A 416 -17.75 29.94 -25.43
CA VAL A 416 -16.64 30.79 -25.00
C VAL A 416 -16.73 32.15 -25.69
N ILE A 417 -17.36 33.12 -25.04
CA ILE A 417 -17.33 34.51 -25.46
C ILE A 417 -15.95 35.08 -25.06
N SER A 418 -15.05 35.20 -26.03
CA SER A 418 -13.73 35.81 -25.84
C SER A 418 -13.85 37.33 -25.68
N SER A 419 -14.02 37.81 -24.45
CA SER A 419 -13.91 39.23 -24.13
C SER A 419 -12.45 39.61 -23.85
N PRO A 420 -11.97 40.82 -24.20
CA PRO A 420 -10.58 41.25 -23.92
C PRO A 420 -10.24 41.24 -22.41
N GLU A 421 -11.26 41.31 -21.55
CA GLU A 421 -11.11 41.23 -20.10
C GLU A 421 -10.67 39.84 -19.62
N ILE A 422 -11.14 38.75 -20.26
CA ILE A 422 -10.74 37.39 -19.86
C ILE A 422 -9.32 37.05 -20.28
N GLU A 423 -8.85 37.59 -21.40
CA GLU A 423 -7.47 37.41 -21.85
C GLU A 423 -6.48 38.09 -20.89
N HIS A 424 -6.82 39.31 -20.43
CA HIS A 424 -6.05 39.99 -19.40
C HIS A 424 -6.05 39.21 -18.07
N LEU A 425 -7.19 38.66 -17.65
CA LEU A 425 -7.30 37.83 -16.45
C LEU A 425 -6.50 36.53 -16.54
N ARG A 426 -6.56 35.82 -17.69
CA ARG A 426 -5.75 34.62 -17.95
C ARG A 426 -4.25 34.91 -17.92
N SER A 427 -3.83 36.04 -18.49
CA SER A 427 -2.40 36.42 -18.53
C SER A 427 -1.80 36.65 -17.14
N ARG A 428 -2.60 37.14 -16.19
CA ARG A 428 -2.20 37.45 -14.81
C ARG A 428 -2.73 36.45 -13.77
N TRP A 429 -3.31 35.33 -14.22
CA TRP A 429 -3.85 34.29 -13.34
C TRP A 429 -2.78 33.65 -12.46
N LYS A 430 -1.56 33.47 -12.99
CA LYS A 430 -0.42 32.94 -12.23
C LYS A 430 -0.03 33.85 -11.06
N ASP A 431 -0.12 35.16 -11.25
CA ASP A 431 0.19 36.14 -10.19
C ASP A 431 -0.87 36.10 -9.10
N PHE A 432 -2.14 35.95 -9.48
CA PHE A 432 -3.24 35.73 -8.55
C PHE A 432 -3.08 34.46 -7.71
N VAL A 433 -2.78 33.32 -8.36
CA VAL A 433 -2.55 32.04 -7.66
C VAL A 433 -1.35 32.13 -6.72
N ASN A 434 -0.31 32.88 -7.07
CA ASN A 434 0.82 33.12 -6.17
C ASN A 434 0.47 34.06 -5.00
N ALA A 435 -0.39 35.06 -5.22
CA ALA A 435 -0.87 35.96 -4.15
C ALA A 435 -1.79 35.27 -3.14
N MET A 436 -2.34 34.10 -3.47
CA MET A 436 -3.17 33.26 -2.58
C MET A 436 -2.36 32.30 -1.69
N ARG A 437 -1.01 32.27 -1.81
CA ARG A 437 -0.15 31.41 -1.00
C ARG A 437 -0.27 31.76 0.49
N GLY A 438 -0.59 30.77 1.32
CA GLY A 438 -0.70 30.93 2.77
C GLY A 438 -2.05 31.43 3.28
N GLU A 439 -3.02 31.70 2.40
CA GLU A 439 -4.40 32.02 2.81
C GLU A 439 -5.27 30.75 2.91
N GLY A 440 -6.01 30.61 4.02
CA GLY A 440 -6.90 29.48 4.32
C GLY A 440 -6.45 28.62 5.52
N SER A 441 -7.40 28.00 6.22
CA SER A 441 -7.18 27.33 7.53
C SER A 441 -6.13 26.19 7.54
N LYS A 442 -5.64 25.75 6.37
CA LYS A 442 -4.59 24.73 6.19
C LYS A 442 -3.54 25.09 5.13
N GLY A 443 -3.49 26.33 4.64
CA GLY A 443 -2.47 26.81 3.70
C GLY A 443 -2.46 26.20 2.29
N ASN A 444 -3.47 25.39 1.91
CA ASN A 444 -3.49 24.63 0.64
C ASN A 444 -4.42 25.20 -0.44
N LEU A 445 -4.98 26.40 -0.26
CA LEU A 445 -5.97 26.97 -1.19
C LEU A 445 -5.35 27.32 -2.56
N ASP A 446 -4.09 27.76 -2.57
CA ASP A 446 -3.35 28.05 -3.80
C ASP A 446 -3.05 26.77 -4.61
N ALA A 447 -2.81 25.65 -3.94
CA ALA A 447 -2.56 24.36 -4.60
C ALA A 447 -3.78 23.91 -5.41
N PHE A 448 -4.99 24.04 -4.86
CA PHE A 448 -6.23 23.69 -5.55
C PHE A 448 -6.52 24.60 -6.74
N LEU A 449 -6.20 25.90 -6.64
CA LEU A 449 -6.35 26.85 -7.75
C LEU A 449 -5.27 26.68 -8.82
N ARG A 450 -4.07 26.21 -8.46
CA ARG A 450 -2.94 26.02 -9.39
C ARG A 450 -3.08 24.80 -10.27
N SER A 451 -3.50 23.67 -9.70
CA SER A 451 -3.44 22.38 -10.39
C SER A 451 -4.71 22.02 -11.15
N ALA A 452 -5.83 22.68 -10.86
CA ALA A 452 -7.11 22.17 -11.29
C ALA A 452 -8.21 23.21 -11.55
N CYS A 453 -7.82 24.47 -11.77
CA CYS A 453 -8.77 25.56 -12.01
C CYS A 453 -8.31 26.42 -13.18
N GLU A 454 -9.20 26.62 -14.16
CA GLU A 454 -8.99 27.56 -15.26
C GLU A 454 -10.17 28.54 -15.37
N PRO A 455 -9.91 29.85 -15.58
CA PRO A 455 -10.96 30.82 -15.83
C PRO A 455 -11.51 30.66 -17.25
N LEU A 456 -12.78 30.27 -17.35
CA LEU A 456 -13.44 29.88 -18.61
C LEU A 456 -14.17 31.05 -19.27
N ALA A 457 -14.98 31.80 -18.51
CA ALA A 457 -15.78 32.92 -19.02
C ALA A 457 -15.94 34.00 -17.93
N ILE A 458 -16.21 35.25 -18.35
CA ILE A 458 -16.75 36.31 -17.49
C ILE A 458 -18.10 36.71 -18.07
N GLU A 459 -19.17 36.48 -17.33
CA GLU A 459 -20.55 36.83 -17.70
C GLU A 459 -21.07 37.84 -16.68
N ASP A 460 -21.39 39.07 -17.10
CA ASP A 460 -22.00 40.10 -16.25
C ASP A 460 -21.39 40.20 -14.84
N ASN A 461 -20.06 40.32 -14.78
CA ASN A 461 -19.27 40.43 -13.55
C ASN A 461 -19.23 39.14 -12.68
N THR A 462 -19.60 38.00 -13.26
CA THR A 462 -19.44 36.65 -12.70
C THR A 462 -18.32 35.91 -13.40
N LEU A 463 -17.28 35.52 -12.65
CA LEU A 463 -16.16 34.72 -13.14
C LEU A 463 -16.52 33.23 -13.05
N VAL A 464 -16.52 32.57 -14.21
CA VAL A 464 -16.75 31.13 -14.34
C VAL A 464 -15.42 30.38 -14.26
N LEU A 465 -15.25 29.58 -13.22
CA LEU A 465 -14.07 28.74 -12.98
C LEU A 465 -14.37 27.28 -13.34
N GLY A 466 -13.59 26.72 -14.25
CA GLY A 466 -13.64 25.31 -14.62
C GLY A 466 -12.74 24.46 -13.76
N PHE A 467 -13.29 23.41 -13.15
CA PHE A 467 -12.55 22.44 -12.33
C PHE A 467 -12.55 21.05 -12.95
N TYR A 468 -11.40 20.36 -12.88
CA TYR A 468 -11.27 18.99 -13.41
C TYR A 468 -11.74 17.89 -12.44
N HIS A 469 -11.80 18.19 -11.13
CA HIS A 469 -12.25 17.24 -10.12
C HIS A 469 -13.35 17.83 -9.24
N ASP A 470 -14.39 17.04 -8.99
CA ASP A 470 -15.58 17.45 -8.24
C ASP A 470 -15.26 17.87 -6.79
N PHE A 471 -14.29 17.19 -6.15
CA PHE A 471 -13.83 17.51 -4.80
C PHE A 471 -13.27 18.94 -4.68
N GLN A 472 -12.55 19.43 -5.69
CA GLN A 472 -11.93 20.76 -5.66
C GLN A 472 -12.96 21.86 -5.91
N LYS A 473 -13.93 21.58 -6.79
CA LYS A 473 -15.11 22.43 -7.01
C LYS A 473 -15.88 22.61 -5.70
N THR A 474 -16.28 21.53 -5.03
CA THR A 474 -17.02 21.59 -3.76
C THR A 474 -16.22 22.27 -2.65
N TYR A 475 -14.90 22.12 -2.66
CA TYR A 475 -14.02 22.79 -1.70
C TYR A 475 -14.02 24.32 -1.86
N ILE A 476 -14.01 24.84 -3.09
CA ILE A 476 -13.99 26.28 -3.38
C ILE A 476 -15.39 26.90 -3.35
N GLU A 477 -16.45 26.13 -3.63
CA GLU A 477 -17.84 26.56 -3.48
C GLU A 477 -18.25 26.80 -2.02
N ASN A 478 -17.49 26.26 -1.05
CA ASN A 478 -17.73 26.55 0.37
C ASN A 478 -17.71 28.07 0.64
N PRO A 479 -18.73 28.63 1.33
CA PRO A 479 -18.87 30.08 1.51
C PRO A 479 -17.64 30.77 2.09
N LYS A 480 -16.93 30.09 3.01
CA LYS A 480 -15.70 30.57 3.65
C LYS A 480 -14.57 30.79 2.63
N TYR A 481 -14.38 29.86 1.69
CA TYR A 481 -13.30 29.92 0.71
C TYR A 481 -13.70 30.76 -0.50
N LYS A 482 -14.96 30.67 -0.93
CA LYS A 482 -15.52 31.52 -1.98
C LYS A 482 -15.31 33.01 -1.67
N HIS A 483 -15.61 33.44 -0.45
CA HIS A 483 -15.42 34.83 -0.04
C HIS A 483 -13.95 35.28 -0.03
N LEU A 484 -13.03 34.40 0.37
CA LEU A 484 -11.58 34.68 0.35
C LEU A 484 -11.08 34.87 -1.09
N VAL A 485 -11.48 34.00 -2.00
CA VAL A 485 -11.11 34.09 -3.42
C VAL A 485 -11.69 35.35 -4.06
N GLU A 486 -12.96 35.69 -3.79
CA GLU A 486 -13.59 36.95 -4.28
C GLU A 486 -12.90 38.21 -3.72
N LYS A 487 -12.53 38.20 -2.44
CA LYS A 487 -11.78 39.30 -1.82
C LYS A 487 -10.42 39.50 -2.50
N LYS A 488 -9.68 38.41 -2.74
CA LYS A 488 -8.36 38.48 -3.35
C LYS A 488 -8.42 38.86 -4.83
N LEU A 489 -9.46 38.43 -5.54
CA LEU A 489 -9.70 38.85 -6.92
C LEU A 489 -9.88 40.37 -7.00
N ARG A 490 -10.59 40.96 -6.04
CA ARG A 490 -10.73 42.42 -5.92
C ARG A 490 -9.40 43.13 -5.66
N GLU A 491 -8.55 42.57 -4.79
CA GLU A 491 -7.23 43.15 -4.48
C GLU A 491 -6.28 43.12 -5.69
N VAL A 492 -6.27 42.03 -6.47
CA VAL A 492 -5.32 41.83 -7.57
C VAL A 492 -5.77 42.48 -8.88
N PHE A 493 -7.08 42.45 -9.17
CA PHE A 493 -7.64 42.91 -10.44
C PHE A 493 -8.44 44.22 -10.33
N GLY A 494 -8.69 44.73 -9.11
CA GLY A 494 -9.40 45.99 -8.90
C GLY A 494 -10.91 45.96 -9.17
N GLN A 495 -11.45 44.81 -9.59
CA GLN A 495 -12.86 44.60 -9.89
C GLN A 495 -13.44 43.48 -9.01
N SER A 496 -14.69 43.62 -8.60
CA SER A 496 -15.36 42.62 -7.75
C SER A 496 -16.10 41.60 -8.61
N TYR A 497 -15.54 40.40 -8.76
CA TYR A 497 -16.20 39.29 -9.46
C TYR A 497 -17.00 38.40 -8.48
N GLN A 498 -18.16 37.93 -8.91
CA GLN A 498 -18.85 36.81 -8.25
C GLN A 498 -18.35 35.48 -8.82
N LEU A 499 -18.16 34.46 -7.97
CA LEU A 499 -17.64 33.17 -8.44
C LEU A 499 -18.74 32.17 -8.79
N ARG A 500 -18.63 31.56 -9.97
CA ARG A 500 -19.41 30.39 -10.40
C ARG A 500 -18.47 29.26 -10.78
N CYS A 501 -18.59 28.11 -10.13
CA CYS A 501 -17.69 26.97 -10.38
C CYS A 501 -18.42 25.92 -11.23
N ILE A 502 -17.78 25.43 -12.29
CA ILE A 502 -18.31 24.37 -13.14
C ILE A 502 -17.32 23.22 -13.27
N LEU A 503 -17.83 22.02 -13.50
CA LEU A 503 -17.01 20.85 -13.80
C LEU A 503 -16.74 20.82 -15.30
N THR A 504 -15.46 20.72 -15.66
CA THR A 504 -15.05 20.66 -17.07
C THR A 504 -14.28 19.36 -17.29
N PRO A 505 -14.67 18.51 -18.25
CA PRO A 505 -13.87 17.36 -18.62
C PRO A 505 -12.50 17.83 -19.11
N ARG A 506 -11.44 17.15 -18.67
CA ARG A 506 -10.07 17.48 -19.07
C ARG A 506 -9.93 17.20 -20.58
N ASP A 507 -9.96 18.24 -21.41
CA ASP A 507 -9.75 18.11 -22.85
C ASP A 507 -8.30 17.67 -23.14
N GLU A 508 -8.13 16.43 -23.61
CA GLU A 508 -6.86 15.88 -24.13
C GLU A 508 -6.45 16.47 -25.50
N LYS A 509 -7.02 17.61 -25.91
CA LYS A 509 -6.68 18.29 -27.18
C LYS A 509 -6.58 19.80 -27.04
N ALA A 510 -5.76 20.28 -26.11
CA ALA A 510 -5.09 21.57 -26.30
C ALA A 510 -3.80 21.33 -27.10
N LYS A 511 -3.90 21.30 -28.44
CA LYS A 511 -2.74 21.66 -29.28
C LYS A 511 -2.28 23.04 -28.82
N PRO A 512 -0.97 23.30 -28.62
CA PRO A 512 -0.52 24.64 -28.32
C PRO A 512 -0.98 25.57 -29.44
N SER A 513 -1.69 26.63 -29.08
CA SER A 513 -2.01 27.70 -30.02
C SER A 513 -0.70 28.23 -30.62
N PRO A 514 -0.64 28.47 -31.94
CA PRO A 514 0.57 28.92 -32.59
C PRO A 514 0.76 30.40 -32.28
N LYS A 515 1.74 30.74 -31.43
CA LYS A 515 2.46 32.03 -31.43
C LYS A 515 3.53 32.08 -30.35
N THR A 516 4.65 31.44 -30.63
CA THR A 516 5.97 32.02 -30.36
C THR A 516 6.89 31.48 -31.45
N GLU A 517 7.17 32.28 -32.47
CA GLU A 517 8.14 31.86 -33.50
C GLU A 517 9.46 31.53 -32.80
N ILE A 518 9.94 30.30 -32.97
CA ILE A 518 11.24 29.85 -32.47
C ILE A 518 12.30 30.87 -32.94
N PRO A 519 13.17 31.40 -32.07
CA PRO A 519 14.14 32.45 -32.42
C PRO A 519 14.98 32.11 -33.67
N LEU A 520 15.24 30.81 -33.88
CA LEU A 520 15.96 30.28 -35.03
C LEU A 520 15.20 30.47 -36.36
N VAL A 521 13.88 30.29 -36.35
CA VAL A 521 13.02 30.45 -37.54
C VAL A 521 12.89 31.93 -37.90
N LYS A 522 12.81 32.80 -36.88
CA LYS A 522 12.81 34.26 -37.07
C LYS A 522 14.14 34.74 -37.67
N ALA A 523 15.28 34.26 -37.15
CA ALA A 523 16.60 34.56 -37.71
C ALA A 523 16.77 34.03 -39.15
N ALA A 524 16.23 32.86 -39.47
CA ALA A 524 16.29 32.29 -40.82
C ALA A 524 15.44 33.09 -41.84
N LYS A 525 14.28 33.61 -41.44
CA LYS A 525 13.44 34.47 -42.29
C LYS A 525 14.05 35.86 -42.48
N GLU A 526 14.47 36.51 -41.39
CA GLU A 526 14.91 37.92 -41.42
C GLU A 526 16.33 38.11 -41.98
N LYS A 527 17.28 37.22 -41.65
CA LYS A 527 18.67 37.36 -42.14
C LYS A 527 18.95 36.62 -43.44
N TYR A 528 18.24 35.53 -43.72
CA TYR A 528 18.56 34.63 -44.82
C TYR A 528 17.43 34.44 -45.83
N GLY A 529 16.30 35.14 -45.68
CA GLY A 529 15.21 35.16 -46.67
C GLY A 529 14.47 33.83 -46.85
N ALA A 530 14.53 32.92 -45.87
CA ALA A 530 13.95 31.58 -46.00
C ALA A 530 12.41 31.59 -46.02
N LYS A 531 11.81 30.71 -46.85
CA LYS A 531 10.36 30.47 -46.90
C LYS A 531 10.02 29.10 -46.30
N VAL A 532 8.98 29.02 -45.46
CA VAL A 532 8.50 27.77 -44.87
C VAL A 532 7.55 27.09 -45.86
N ILE A 533 7.75 25.80 -46.14
CA ILE A 533 6.91 25.00 -47.04
C ILE A 533 6.26 23.88 -46.22
N ASP A 534 4.93 23.91 -46.08
CA ASP A 534 4.17 22.81 -45.46
C ASP A 534 3.82 21.76 -46.52
N LYS A 535 4.41 20.55 -46.43
CA LYS A 535 3.92 19.37 -47.15
C LYS A 535 4.32 18.06 -46.49
N LYS A 536 3.31 17.29 -46.07
CA LYS A 536 3.06 15.92 -46.59
C LYS A 536 1.68 15.42 -46.17
N VAL A 537 0.72 15.59 -47.07
CA VAL A 537 -0.40 14.66 -47.27
C VAL A 537 0.22 13.37 -47.84
N LYS A 538 0.02 12.23 -47.18
CA LYS A 538 0.21 10.91 -47.80
C LYS A 538 -1.19 10.39 -48.15
N THR A 539 -1.45 10.33 -49.44
CA THR A 539 -2.56 9.68 -50.12
C THR A 539 -2.49 8.16 -49.94
N GLU A 540 -3.67 7.55 -49.78
CA GLU A 540 -3.98 6.15 -50.07
C GLU A 540 -3.77 5.88 -51.56
N GLU A 541 -3.10 4.78 -51.92
CA GLU A 541 -3.37 3.86 -53.04
C GLU A 541 -2.15 2.94 -53.31
N GLU A 542 -2.48 1.66 -53.53
CA GLU A 542 -1.69 0.45 -53.86
C GLU A 542 -0.84 -0.25 -52.78
#